data_AF-A0A1D6LGT2-F1
#
_entry.id   AF-A0A1D6LGT2-F1
#
_cell.length_a   1.000
_cell.length_b   1.000
_cell.length_c   1.000
_cell.angle_alpha   90.00
_cell.angle_beta   90.00
_cell.angle_gamma   90.00
#
_symmetry.space_group_name_H-M   'P 1'
#
loop_
_entity.id
_entity.type
_entity.pdbx_description
1 polymer ?
#
loop_
_entity_poly.entity_id
_entity_poly.type
_entity_poly.pdbx_seq_one_letter_code
_entity_poly.pdbx_strand_id
1 'polypeptide(L)'
;MSDLASTSKDKLAYFRIKELKDILNQLGLPKHGKKQDLVDRVLAELSDEQGQRHHGWGRKNALTREAVAKVVDDTYSRKMQVCAPDLPSRSHSGSDFNHFRPKEEATDFYYVETKVRCLCNSTMLNDKIIKCEDGKCQLWQHFTCVLIPDTPTEGAGPDIPPHFYCELCRLNRADPFWVTTANPLLPVKFISSGVGNDGASAPQIVEKTFQLSRAERETVQRPEYDLQVWCILVNDKVQFRMQWPQYAELQVNGIPVRVMTRPGSQLLGINGRDDGPLVTTCSREGINKISLSRVDARTFCFGVRIVRRRTVPQVLSLIPKEGEGESFEDALARVRRCLGGGGATDNADSDSDLEVVTESVTVNLRCPNSGSRMRIAGRFKPCVHMGCFDLETFVELNQRSRKWQCPICLNNYSLENLMIDPYFNRITSL
;
A
#
# COMPACT_ATOMS: atom_id res chain seq x y z
N MET A 1 -11.15 28.31 -15.99
CA MET A 1 -12.62 28.26 -15.79
C MET A 1 -13.20 26.84 -15.80
N SER A 2 -12.57 25.85 -16.45
CA SER A 2 -12.90 24.41 -16.32
C SER A 2 -12.54 23.81 -14.94
N ASP A 3 -11.47 24.30 -14.32
CA ASP A 3 -10.76 23.69 -13.18
C ASP A 3 -11.61 23.40 -11.93
N LEU A 4 -12.51 24.32 -11.55
CA LEU A 4 -13.27 24.19 -10.30
C LEU A 4 -14.29 23.05 -10.34
N ALA A 5 -14.84 22.74 -11.53
CA ALA A 5 -15.82 21.67 -11.71
C ALA A 5 -15.14 20.28 -11.73
N SER A 6 -13.96 20.16 -12.36
CA SER A 6 -13.14 18.94 -12.31
C SER A 6 -12.68 18.63 -10.88
N THR A 7 -12.09 19.60 -10.18
CA THR A 7 -11.64 19.42 -8.79
C THR A 7 -12.79 19.05 -7.85
N SER A 8 -13.99 19.60 -8.07
CA SER A 8 -15.18 19.23 -7.30
C SER A 8 -15.68 17.82 -7.65
N LYS A 9 -15.68 17.44 -8.94
CA LYS A 9 -16.10 16.11 -9.42
C LYS A 9 -15.31 14.98 -8.77
N ASP A 10 -13.99 15.13 -8.67
CA ASP A 10 -13.13 14.14 -8.03
C ASP A 10 -13.44 14.01 -6.54
N LYS A 11 -13.66 15.12 -5.83
CA LYS A 11 -14.07 15.13 -4.41
C LYS A 11 -15.44 14.49 -4.19
N LEU A 12 -16.41 14.76 -5.06
CA LEU A 12 -17.77 14.18 -5.01
C LEU A 12 -17.75 12.65 -5.16
N ALA A 13 -16.79 12.08 -5.90
CA ALA A 13 -16.65 10.63 -6.05
C ALA A 13 -16.38 9.93 -4.71
N TYR A 14 -15.57 10.55 -3.84
CA TYR A 14 -15.26 10.06 -2.49
C TYR A 14 -16.43 10.15 -1.50
N PHE A 15 -17.50 10.88 -1.83
CA PHE A 15 -18.63 11.03 -0.91
C PHE A 15 -19.57 9.82 -0.89
N ARG A 16 -20.05 9.49 0.30
CA ARG A 16 -21.16 8.57 0.53
C ARG A 16 -22.48 9.30 0.29
N ILE A 17 -23.56 8.54 0.06
CA ILE A 17 -24.89 9.11 -0.17
C ILE A 17 -25.31 10.06 0.96
N LYS A 18 -25.00 9.76 2.23
CA LYS A 18 -25.24 10.67 3.35
C LYS A 18 -24.58 12.05 3.15
N GLU A 19 -23.29 12.08 2.82
CA GLU A 19 -22.51 13.31 2.63
C GLU A 19 -23.03 14.11 1.42
N LEU A 20 -23.47 13.44 0.35
CA LEU A 20 -24.14 14.06 -0.79
C LEU A 20 -25.54 14.61 -0.42
N LYS A 21 -26.34 13.87 0.36
CA LYS A 21 -27.64 14.31 0.91
C LYS A 21 -27.46 15.51 1.85
N ASP A 22 -26.35 15.58 2.59
CA ASP A 22 -25.99 16.70 3.48
C ASP A 22 -25.50 17.94 2.70
N ILE A 23 -24.76 17.76 1.60
CA ILE A 23 -24.40 18.84 0.67
C ILE A 23 -25.68 19.37 0.00
N LEU A 24 -26.50 18.51 -0.59
CA LEU A 24 -27.77 18.91 -1.20
C LEU A 24 -28.72 19.57 -0.19
N ASN A 25 -28.68 19.19 1.10
CA ASN A 25 -29.38 19.92 2.17
C ASN A 25 -28.89 21.38 2.33
N GLN A 26 -27.57 21.58 2.35
CA GLN A 26 -26.95 22.91 2.47
C GLN A 26 -27.21 23.77 1.22
N LEU A 27 -27.37 23.14 0.05
CA LEU A 27 -27.74 23.78 -1.22
C LEU A 27 -29.25 23.96 -1.41
N GLY A 28 -30.09 23.45 -0.50
CA GLY A 28 -31.56 23.52 -0.60
C GLY A 28 -32.19 22.61 -1.67
N LEU A 29 -31.46 21.62 -2.17
CA LEU A 29 -31.85 20.75 -3.29
C LEU A 29 -32.49 19.42 -2.83
N PRO A 30 -33.28 18.75 -3.71
CA PRO A 30 -33.89 17.46 -3.41
C PRO A 30 -32.85 16.36 -3.14
N LYS A 31 -33.13 15.50 -2.14
CA LYS A 31 -32.20 14.47 -1.61
C LYS A 31 -32.51 13.02 -2.02
N HIS A 32 -33.58 12.80 -2.78
CA HIS A 32 -33.98 11.46 -3.25
C HIS A 32 -33.21 11.07 -4.53
N GLY A 33 -33.07 9.77 -4.80
CA GLY A 33 -32.36 9.23 -5.97
C GLY A 33 -31.06 8.49 -5.61
N LYS A 34 -30.47 7.84 -6.61
CA LYS A 34 -29.24 7.04 -6.49
C LYS A 34 -28.02 7.96 -6.36
N LYS A 35 -26.88 7.41 -5.91
CA LYS A 35 -25.64 8.18 -5.72
C LYS A 35 -25.29 9.04 -6.93
N GLN A 36 -25.40 8.50 -8.15
CA GLN A 36 -25.07 9.24 -9.37
C GLN A 36 -26.02 10.43 -9.57
N ASP A 37 -27.33 10.23 -9.44
CA ASP A 37 -28.35 11.29 -9.52
C ASP A 37 -28.09 12.44 -8.51
N LEU A 38 -27.50 12.15 -7.35
CA LEU A 38 -27.13 13.14 -6.34
C LEU A 38 -25.83 13.88 -6.70
N VAL A 39 -24.82 13.16 -7.22
CA VAL A 39 -23.57 13.75 -7.74
C VAL A 39 -23.87 14.66 -8.93
N ASP A 40 -24.68 14.21 -9.88
CA ASP A 40 -25.04 14.94 -11.09
C ASP A 40 -25.81 16.24 -10.78
N ARG A 41 -26.65 16.23 -9.73
CA ARG A 41 -27.28 17.47 -9.22
C ARG A 41 -26.27 18.47 -8.68
N VAL A 42 -25.28 18.04 -7.89
CA VAL A 42 -24.23 18.97 -7.40
C VAL A 42 -23.33 19.44 -8.54
N LEU A 43 -23.09 18.61 -9.56
CA LEU A 43 -22.34 18.99 -10.76
C LEU A 43 -23.12 19.93 -11.70
N ALA A 44 -24.45 19.84 -11.75
CA ALA A 44 -25.31 20.76 -12.49
C ALA A 44 -25.21 22.19 -11.94
N GLU A 45 -25.25 22.37 -10.62
CA GLU A 45 -25.01 23.68 -9.98
C GLU A 45 -23.56 24.21 -10.17
N LEU A 46 -22.64 23.37 -10.65
CA LEU A 46 -21.25 23.74 -10.97
C LEU A 46 -21.00 23.95 -12.48
N SER A 47 -22.01 23.74 -13.32
CA SER A 47 -21.91 23.73 -14.79
C SER A 47 -22.97 24.62 -15.43
N ASP A 48 -22.58 25.77 -15.99
CA ASP A 48 -23.48 26.74 -16.62
C ASP A 48 -24.13 26.23 -17.93
N GLU A 49 -25.21 25.46 -17.84
CA GLU A 49 -26.22 25.37 -18.92
C GLU A 49 -27.66 25.23 -18.37
N GLN A 50 -28.22 26.32 -17.85
CA GLN A 50 -29.56 26.79 -18.27
C GLN A 50 -29.95 28.14 -17.67
N GLY A 51 -29.84 29.18 -18.50
CA GLY A 51 -30.76 30.30 -18.40
C GLY A 51 -32.17 29.83 -18.80
N GLN A 52 -33.16 30.13 -17.96
CA GLN A 52 -34.60 30.09 -18.27
C GLN A 52 -35.20 28.75 -18.76
N ARG A 53 -35.76 27.98 -17.81
CA ARG A 53 -37.13 27.41 -17.92
C ARG A 53 -37.59 26.84 -16.58
N HIS A 54 -38.37 27.64 -15.84
CA HIS A 54 -39.64 27.26 -15.19
C HIS A 54 -40.09 28.40 -14.26
N HIS A 55 -41.17 29.09 -14.63
CA HIS A 55 -41.84 30.02 -13.72
C HIS A 55 -42.65 29.25 -12.68
N GLY A 56 -42.54 29.65 -11.41
CA GLY A 56 -43.58 29.41 -10.39
C GLY A 56 -43.24 28.40 -9.29
N TRP A 57 -42.39 28.79 -8.32
CA TRP A 57 -42.75 28.90 -6.89
C TRP A 57 -41.53 29.27 -6.02
N GLY A 58 -41.55 30.44 -5.37
CA GLY A 58 -40.71 30.77 -4.20
C GLY A 58 -39.21 31.09 -4.43
N ARG A 59 -38.85 32.39 -4.41
CA ARG A 59 -37.44 32.84 -4.27
C ARG A 59 -36.84 32.39 -2.92
N LYS A 60 -35.70 31.68 -2.94
CA LYS A 60 -34.60 31.83 -1.96
C LYS A 60 -33.24 31.63 -2.65
N ASN A 61 -32.33 32.58 -2.40
CA ASN A 61 -30.88 32.57 -2.64
C ASN A 61 -30.35 31.83 -3.89
N ALA A 62 -30.02 32.58 -4.95
CA ALA A 62 -29.10 32.09 -5.98
C ALA A 62 -27.71 31.89 -5.34
N LEU A 63 -27.29 30.63 -5.20
CA LEU A 63 -25.97 30.25 -4.70
C LEU A 63 -24.96 30.45 -5.83
N THR A 64 -23.83 31.10 -5.56
CA THR A 64 -22.76 31.22 -6.55
C THR A 64 -22.00 29.90 -6.67
N ARG A 65 -21.44 29.62 -7.85
CA ARG A 65 -20.66 28.40 -8.13
C ARG A 65 -19.51 28.20 -7.14
N GLU A 66 -18.90 29.29 -6.68
CA GLU A 66 -17.84 29.31 -5.66
C GLU A 66 -18.37 28.91 -4.28
N ALA A 67 -19.61 29.26 -3.94
CA ALA A 67 -20.27 28.83 -2.70
C ALA A 67 -20.59 27.31 -2.75
N VAL A 68 -21.04 26.80 -3.91
CA VAL A 68 -21.26 25.35 -4.12
C VAL A 68 -19.97 24.57 -3.97
N ALA A 69 -18.89 25.00 -4.65
CA ALA A 69 -17.57 24.39 -4.54
C ALA A 69 -17.01 24.48 -3.10
N LYS A 70 -17.24 25.58 -2.40
CA LYS A 70 -16.85 25.72 -0.99
C LYS A 70 -17.59 24.74 -0.07
N VAL A 71 -18.90 24.51 -0.25
CA VAL A 71 -19.66 23.53 0.54
C VAL A 71 -19.15 22.10 0.30
N VAL A 72 -18.76 21.78 -0.94
CA VAL A 72 -18.07 20.52 -1.29
C VAL A 72 -16.74 20.40 -0.55
N ASP A 73 -15.90 21.44 -0.59
CA ASP A 73 -14.57 21.45 0.02
C ASP A 73 -14.59 21.45 1.56
N ASP A 74 -15.50 22.19 2.19
CA ASP A 74 -15.70 22.21 3.64
C ASP A 74 -16.24 20.86 4.16
N THR A 75 -17.00 20.13 3.33
CA THR A 75 -17.48 18.77 3.65
C THR A 75 -16.39 17.73 3.44
N TYR A 76 -15.57 17.87 2.38
CA TYR A 76 -14.39 17.03 2.13
C TYR A 76 -13.33 17.16 3.25
N SER A 77 -13.05 18.39 3.66
CA SER A 77 -12.04 18.69 4.70
C SER A 77 -12.44 18.12 6.06
N ARG A 78 -13.70 18.28 6.47
CA ARG A 78 -14.23 17.68 7.71
C ARG A 78 -14.12 16.15 7.70
N LYS A 79 -14.40 15.51 6.57
CA LYS A 79 -14.27 14.05 6.42
C LYS A 79 -12.82 13.58 6.62
N MET A 80 -11.85 14.33 6.11
CA MET A 80 -10.43 13.98 6.23
C MET A 80 -9.86 14.23 7.64
N GLN A 81 -10.43 15.16 8.41
CA GLN A 81 -10.04 15.41 9.80
C GLN A 81 -10.48 14.31 10.77
N VAL A 82 -11.61 13.63 10.52
CA VAL A 82 -12.13 12.53 11.37
C VAL A 82 -11.25 11.25 11.32
N CYS A 83 -10.23 11.21 10.46
CA CYS A 83 -9.21 10.13 10.44
C CYS A 83 -7.95 10.43 11.28
N ALA A 84 -7.88 11.56 12.01
CA ALA A 84 -6.80 11.83 12.96
C ALA A 84 -7.25 11.50 14.40
N PRO A 85 -6.39 10.90 15.25
CA PRO A 85 -6.72 10.69 16.65
C PRO A 85 -6.63 12.01 17.45
N ASP A 86 -7.71 12.34 18.15
CA ASP A 86 -7.81 13.58 18.95
C ASP A 86 -6.83 13.63 20.13
N LEU A 87 -6.23 14.81 20.33
CA LEU A 87 -5.66 15.24 21.62
C LEU A 87 -6.32 16.59 22.00
N PRO A 88 -6.75 16.76 23.26
CA PRO A 88 -7.63 17.85 23.64
C PRO A 88 -6.88 19.19 23.76
N SER A 89 -7.32 20.20 23.02
CA SER A 89 -6.89 21.59 23.22
C SER A 89 -7.87 22.34 24.15
N ARG A 90 -7.34 22.90 25.24
CA ARG A 90 -8.10 23.81 26.11
C ARG A 90 -8.24 25.15 25.40
N SER A 91 -9.44 25.72 25.42
CA SER A 91 -9.70 27.09 25.01
C SER A 91 -9.07 28.09 25.98
N HIS A 92 -8.63 29.25 25.46
CA HIS A 92 -8.95 30.60 25.96
C HIS A 92 -8.50 31.64 24.91
N SER A 93 -9.14 32.81 24.90
CA SER A 93 -9.17 33.75 23.77
C SER A 93 -8.63 35.14 24.11
N GLY A 94 -7.98 35.81 23.13
CA GLY A 94 -7.59 37.25 23.14
C GLY A 94 -6.46 37.63 24.11
N SER A 95 -5.61 38.63 23.87
CA SER A 95 -5.30 39.49 22.70
C SER A 95 -3.88 40.12 22.91
N ASP A 96 -3.29 41.09 22.18
CA ASP A 96 -3.81 42.06 21.21
C ASP A 96 -2.74 42.65 20.24
N PHE A 97 -3.10 43.72 19.51
CA PHE A 97 -2.38 44.54 18.50
C PHE A 97 -0.87 44.89 18.64
N ASN A 98 -0.22 44.86 17.45
CA ASN A 98 0.71 45.84 16.85
C ASN A 98 2.22 45.96 17.21
N HIS A 99 3.02 45.56 16.21
CA HIS A 99 3.98 46.42 15.47
C HIS A 99 5.34 46.77 16.09
N PHE A 100 6.37 45.93 15.88
CA PHE A 100 7.77 46.34 15.71
C PHE A 100 8.57 45.33 14.84
N ARG A 101 9.47 45.85 13.99
CA ARG A 101 10.58 45.11 13.33
C ARG A 101 11.90 45.63 13.93
N PRO A 102 13.06 44.96 13.70
CA PRO A 102 13.34 43.53 13.78
C PRO A 102 14.49 43.26 14.78
N LYS A 103 14.78 41.99 15.10
CA LYS A 103 16.10 41.60 15.63
C LYS A 103 16.43 40.16 15.25
N GLU A 104 17.66 39.95 14.81
CA GLU A 104 18.24 38.62 14.61
C GLU A 104 18.58 38.02 15.97
N GLU A 105 17.91 36.93 16.35
CA GLU A 105 18.38 36.05 17.41
C GLU A 105 18.35 34.61 16.88
N ALA A 106 19.52 33.97 16.90
CA ALA A 106 19.71 32.63 16.36
C ALA A 106 19.05 31.60 17.27
N THR A 107 17.89 31.07 16.86
CA THR A 107 17.32 29.87 17.48
C THR A 107 18.09 28.64 17.01
N ASP A 108 18.83 28.02 17.93
CA ASP A 108 19.47 26.72 17.72
C ASP A 108 18.42 25.69 17.26
N PHE A 109 18.50 25.32 15.98
CA PHE A 109 17.76 24.19 15.47
C PHE A 109 18.40 22.91 16.00
N TYR A 110 17.68 22.18 16.84
CA TYR A 110 17.98 20.79 17.14
C TYR A 110 17.92 19.99 15.82
N TYR A 111 19.10 19.77 15.20
CA TYR A 111 19.25 18.96 14.01
C TYR A 111 18.93 17.50 14.32
N VAL A 112 17.65 17.14 14.16
CA VAL A 112 17.28 15.73 13.94
C VAL A 112 17.86 15.33 12.59
N GLU A 113 18.90 14.51 12.62
CA GLU A 113 19.66 14.09 11.43
C GLU A 113 18.71 13.41 10.42
N THR A 114 18.32 14.14 9.37
CA THR A 114 17.34 13.66 8.41
C THR A 114 17.97 12.61 7.53
N LYS A 115 17.64 11.33 7.79
CA LYS A 115 18.20 10.18 7.08
C LYS A 115 17.66 10.07 5.65
N VAL A 116 18.25 10.85 4.74
CA VAL A 116 17.99 10.77 3.29
C VAL A 116 18.79 9.63 2.67
N ARG A 117 18.12 8.69 2.00
CA ARG A 117 18.75 7.69 1.13
C ARG A 117 17.86 7.42 -0.05
N CYS A 118 18.21 7.99 -1.19
CA CYS A 118 17.42 7.89 -2.42
C CYS A 118 18.12 7.05 -3.50
N LEU A 119 17.33 6.49 -4.42
CA LEU A 119 17.79 5.70 -5.57
C LEU A 119 18.67 6.47 -6.58
N CYS A 120 18.72 7.80 -6.49
CA CYS A 120 19.63 8.65 -7.24
C CYS A 120 21.00 8.89 -6.56
N ASN A 121 21.20 8.32 -5.36
CA ASN A 121 22.36 8.56 -4.47
C ASN A 121 22.57 10.01 -4.00
N SER A 122 21.68 10.94 -4.34
CA SER A 122 21.69 12.30 -3.78
C SER A 122 21.15 12.31 -2.35
N THR A 123 21.77 13.12 -1.49
CA THR A 123 21.33 13.43 -0.12
C THR A 123 20.64 14.81 -0.01
N MET A 124 20.52 15.54 -1.12
CA MET A 124 19.98 16.91 -1.13
C MET A 124 18.50 16.95 -0.71
N LEU A 125 18.13 17.97 0.07
CA LEU A 125 16.77 18.18 0.58
C LEU A 125 15.93 19.15 -0.28
N ASN A 126 16.46 19.56 -1.44
CA ASN A 126 15.87 20.61 -2.28
C ASN A 126 14.65 20.14 -3.09
N ASP A 127 14.49 18.83 -3.28
CA ASP A 127 13.36 18.21 -3.97
C ASP A 127 12.24 17.86 -2.99
N LYS A 128 11.01 17.67 -3.51
CA LYS A 128 9.93 17.04 -2.73
C LYS A 128 10.40 15.64 -2.27
N ILE A 129 10.38 15.41 -0.95
CA ILE A 129 10.77 14.14 -0.32
C ILE A 129 9.57 13.46 0.35
N ILE A 130 9.52 12.13 0.24
CA ILE A 130 8.53 11.26 0.88
C ILE A 130 9.21 10.39 1.95
N LYS A 131 8.52 10.19 3.07
CA LYS A 131 9.00 9.42 4.23
C LYS A 131 8.46 8.00 4.20
N CYS A 132 9.32 7.02 4.44
CA CYS A 132 8.90 5.64 4.68
C CYS A 132 8.08 5.53 5.97
N GLU A 133 6.87 4.97 5.88
CA GLU A 133 5.92 4.83 7.01
C GLU A 133 6.29 3.72 8.01
N ASP A 134 7.24 2.85 7.66
CA ASP A 134 7.82 1.92 8.63
C ASP A 134 8.46 2.68 9.80
N GLY A 135 7.84 2.56 10.99
CA GLY A 135 8.23 3.30 12.19
C GLY A 135 9.67 3.07 12.65
N LYS A 136 10.35 2.00 12.20
CA LYS A 136 11.77 1.73 12.50
C LYS A 136 12.71 2.22 11.41
N CYS A 137 12.20 2.61 10.25
CA CYS A 137 13.00 3.00 9.09
C CYS A 137 13.35 4.50 9.09
N GLN A 138 12.34 5.36 9.31
CA GLN A 138 12.46 6.83 9.32
C GLN A 138 13.14 7.46 8.08
N LEU A 139 13.20 6.71 6.96
CA LEU A 139 13.97 7.05 5.77
C LEU A 139 13.22 8.01 4.84
N TRP A 140 13.95 8.98 4.28
CA TRP A 140 13.43 9.91 3.28
C TRP A 140 13.99 9.64 1.88
N GLN A 141 13.15 9.73 0.86
CA GLN A 141 13.48 9.52 -0.55
C GLN A 141 12.84 10.60 -1.43
N HIS A 142 13.45 10.98 -2.56
CA HIS A 142 12.87 11.97 -3.48
C HIS A 142 11.66 11.43 -4.23
N PHE A 143 10.58 12.21 -4.28
CA PHE A 143 9.33 11.88 -4.99
C PHE A 143 9.60 11.37 -6.41
N THR A 144 10.35 12.14 -7.20
CA THR A 144 10.69 11.86 -8.61
C THR A 144 11.48 10.57 -8.83
N CYS A 145 12.11 10.04 -7.77
CA CYS A 145 12.92 8.83 -7.86
C CYS A 145 12.15 7.54 -7.55
N VAL A 146 11.04 7.65 -6.80
CA VAL A 146 10.29 6.50 -6.25
C VAL A 146 8.82 6.45 -6.67
N LEU A 147 8.19 7.59 -6.97
CA LEU A 147 6.83 7.68 -7.51
C LEU A 147 6.90 7.81 -9.03
N ILE A 148 7.18 6.69 -9.70
CA ILE A 148 7.28 6.62 -11.17
C ILE A 148 5.86 6.45 -11.74
N PRO A 149 5.38 7.35 -12.63
CA PRO A 149 4.07 7.23 -13.25
C PRO A 149 4.03 6.05 -14.24
N ASP A 150 2.85 5.44 -14.40
CA ASP A 150 2.67 4.29 -15.30
C ASP A 150 2.64 4.70 -16.79
N THR A 151 2.18 5.92 -17.07
CA THR A 151 2.21 6.55 -18.40
C THR A 151 2.81 7.95 -18.31
N PRO A 152 3.65 8.37 -19.27
CA PRO A 152 4.12 9.76 -19.37
C PRO A 152 3.00 10.65 -19.94
N THR A 153 1.95 10.88 -19.15
CA THR A 153 0.85 11.77 -19.51
C THR A 153 1.14 13.16 -18.97
N GLU A 154 1.27 14.15 -19.86
CA GLU A 154 1.50 15.55 -19.45
C GLU A 154 0.32 16.08 -18.60
N GLY A 155 0.64 16.66 -17.44
CA GLY A 155 -0.32 17.36 -16.58
C GLY A 155 -0.81 16.60 -15.34
N ALA A 156 -0.78 15.26 -15.32
CA ALA A 156 -1.14 14.47 -14.13
C ALA A 156 0.10 14.22 -13.25
N GLY A 157 0.06 14.66 -11.99
CA GLY A 157 1.08 14.27 -11.00
C GLY A 157 1.02 12.76 -10.71
N PRO A 158 2.14 12.12 -10.31
CA PRO A 158 2.12 10.69 -9.98
C PRO A 158 1.23 10.43 -8.77
N ASP A 159 0.36 9.42 -8.86
CA ASP A 159 -0.50 8.98 -7.76
C ASP A 159 0.33 8.73 -6.51
N ILE A 160 0.08 9.51 -5.45
CA ILE A 160 0.71 9.29 -4.15
C ILE A 160 -0.01 8.10 -3.50
N PRO A 161 0.68 6.98 -3.24
CA PRO A 161 0.05 5.84 -2.58
C PRO A 161 -0.37 6.24 -1.16
N PRO A 162 -1.50 5.71 -0.63
CA PRO A 162 -1.94 6.01 0.73
C PRO A 162 -0.96 5.51 1.81
N HIS A 163 -0.09 4.57 1.43
CA HIS A 163 1.01 4.06 2.24
C HIS A 163 2.30 3.97 1.42
N PHE A 164 3.37 4.64 1.84
CA PHE A 164 4.69 4.57 1.22
C PHE A 164 5.72 3.82 2.07
N TYR A 165 6.38 2.83 1.43
CA TYR A 165 7.47 2.06 2.00
C TYR A 165 8.68 2.09 1.06
N CYS A 166 9.87 2.32 1.63
CA CYS A 166 11.12 2.22 0.86
C CYS A 166 11.36 0.78 0.38
N GLU A 167 12.18 0.64 -0.67
CA GLU A 167 12.65 -0.63 -1.25
C GLU A 167 13.00 -1.71 -0.21
N LEU A 168 13.83 -1.38 0.79
CA LEU A 168 14.25 -2.33 1.82
C LEU A 168 13.11 -2.72 2.76
N CYS A 169 12.21 -1.79 3.11
CA CYS A 169 11.01 -2.10 3.92
C CYS A 169 9.98 -2.93 3.16
N ARG A 170 9.86 -2.72 1.84
CA ARG A 170 9.05 -3.56 0.95
C ARG A 170 9.63 -4.96 0.84
N LEU A 171 10.94 -5.07 0.62
CA LEU A 171 11.66 -6.34 0.53
C LEU A 171 11.58 -7.16 1.84
N ASN A 172 11.70 -6.50 3.00
CA ASN A 172 11.57 -7.16 4.31
C ASN A 172 10.14 -7.66 4.60
N ARG A 173 9.11 -7.12 3.93
CA ARG A 173 7.72 -7.60 3.99
C ARG A 173 7.37 -8.61 2.90
N ALA A 174 8.13 -8.65 1.80
CA ALA A 174 7.86 -9.51 0.64
C ALA A 174 7.97 -11.00 0.94
N ASP A 175 8.90 -11.40 1.82
CA ASP A 175 9.03 -12.78 2.28
C ASP A 175 9.44 -12.82 3.77
N PRO A 176 8.51 -13.12 4.70
CA PRO A 176 8.81 -13.13 6.13
C PRO A 176 9.69 -14.32 6.56
N PHE A 177 9.95 -15.30 5.68
CA PHE A 177 10.88 -16.39 5.95
C PHE A 177 12.36 -15.95 5.85
N TRP A 178 12.65 -14.74 5.38
CA TRP A 178 14.01 -14.21 5.29
C TRP A 178 14.19 -12.92 6.08
N VAL A 179 15.13 -12.92 7.02
CA VAL A 179 15.53 -11.73 7.79
C VAL A 179 16.76 -11.12 7.18
N THR A 180 16.65 -9.93 6.60
CA THR A 180 17.83 -9.14 6.20
C THR A 180 18.63 -8.76 7.45
N THR A 181 19.89 -9.16 7.51
CA THR A 181 20.82 -8.86 8.61
C THR A 181 21.92 -7.88 8.22
N ALA A 182 22.31 -7.85 6.95
CA ALA A 182 23.17 -6.82 6.36
C ALA A 182 22.79 -6.60 4.87
N ASN A 183 23.24 -5.48 4.29
CA ASN A 183 23.05 -5.16 2.88
C ASN A 183 24.40 -4.82 2.21
N PRO A 184 25.24 -5.81 1.85
CA PRO A 184 26.53 -5.58 1.18
C PRO A 184 26.42 -4.74 -0.11
N LEU A 185 25.28 -4.78 -0.79
CA LEU A 185 24.94 -3.81 -1.83
C LEU A 185 23.55 -3.22 -1.55
N LEU A 186 23.55 -1.92 -1.22
CA LEU A 186 22.34 -1.10 -1.10
C LEU A 186 21.58 -1.01 -2.44
N PRO A 187 20.29 -0.61 -2.44
CA PRO A 187 19.47 -0.51 -3.64
C PRO A 187 20.11 0.30 -4.77
N VAL A 188 20.33 -0.34 -5.92
CA VAL A 188 20.86 0.26 -7.15
C VAL A 188 19.74 0.32 -8.19
N LYS A 189 19.35 1.52 -8.60
CA LYS A 189 18.40 1.76 -9.69
C LYS A 189 19.07 1.55 -11.05
N PHE A 190 18.35 0.97 -12.00
CA PHE A 190 18.79 0.94 -13.40
C PHE A 190 18.72 2.35 -13.98
N ILE A 191 19.82 2.78 -14.61
CA ILE A 191 19.86 4.03 -15.36
C ILE A 191 19.02 3.85 -16.62
N SER A 192 18.09 4.76 -16.88
CA SER A 192 17.31 4.71 -18.11
C SER A 192 18.23 5.03 -19.29
N SER A 193 18.39 4.08 -20.22
CA SER A 193 18.66 4.47 -21.60
C SER A 193 17.43 5.23 -22.12
N GLY A 194 17.63 6.18 -23.02
CA GLY A 194 16.52 6.72 -23.81
C GLY A 194 15.83 5.60 -24.60
N VAL A 195 14.58 5.81 -24.97
CA VAL A 195 13.89 4.95 -25.93
C VAL A 195 14.60 5.12 -27.27
N GLY A 196 15.07 4.02 -27.87
CA GLY A 196 15.64 4.07 -29.23
C GLY A 196 14.55 4.40 -30.25
N ASN A 197 14.90 5.06 -31.35
CA ASN A 197 13.94 5.54 -32.36
C ASN A 197 13.03 4.43 -32.93
N ASP A 198 13.45 3.17 -32.87
CA ASP A 198 12.73 2.01 -33.41
C ASP A 198 11.71 1.38 -32.44
N GLY A 199 11.49 1.97 -31.26
CA GLY A 199 10.57 1.47 -30.23
C GLY A 199 11.04 0.21 -29.48
N ALA A 200 12.11 -0.44 -29.94
CA ALA A 200 12.78 -1.52 -29.23
C ALA A 200 13.53 -0.99 -28.00
N SER A 201 13.34 -1.63 -26.85
CA SER A 201 14.14 -1.34 -25.66
C SER A 201 15.56 -1.87 -25.87
N ALA A 202 16.56 -1.00 -25.77
CA ALA A 202 17.96 -1.43 -25.79
C ALA A 202 18.32 -2.22 -24.52
N PRO A 203 19.21 -3.23 -24.60
CA PRO A 203 19.69 -3.93 -23.41
C PRO A 203 20.46 -2.97 -22.49
N GLN A 204 20.02 -2.90 -21.24
CA GLN A 204 20.67 -2.11 -20.20
C GLN A 204 21.46 -3.05 -19.27
N ILE A 205 22.72 -2.71 -19.01
CA ILE A 205 23.60 -3.46 -18.11
C ILE A 205 24.03 -2.55 -16.96
N VAL A 206 23.89 -3.02 -15.74
CA VAL A 206 24.43 -2.33 -14.55
C VAL A 206 25.48 -3.20 -13.89
N GLU A 207 26.73 -2.72 -13.91
CA GLU A 207 27.84 -3.33 -13.18
C GLU A 207 28.09 -2.58 -11.87
N LYS A 208 28.27 -3.34 -10.78
CA LYS A 208 28.66 -2.84 -9.47
C LYS A 208 29.62 -3.79 -8.78
N THR A 209 30.24 -3.29 -7.71
CA THR A 209 30.97 -4.12 -6.76
C THR A 209 30.29 -4.08 -5.41
N PHE A 210 30.48 -5.14 -4.64
CA PHE A 210 30.11 -5.19 -3.23
C PHE A 210 31.23 -5.87 -2.44
N GLN A 211 31.39 -5.48 -1.18
CA GLN A 211 32.42 -6.02 -0.31
C GLN A 211 31.77 -6.97 0.71
N LEU A 212 32.38 -8.13 0.92
CA LEU A 212 32.09 -8.98 2.08
C LEU A 212 33.28 -8.89 3.02
N SER A 213 33.05 -8.42 4.25
CA SER A 213 34.02 -8.56 5.32
C SER A 213 34.23 -10.04 5.67
N ARG A 214 35.34 -10.34 6.34
CA ARG A 214 35.62 -11.67 6.86
C ARG A 214 34.49 -12.21 7.76
N ALA A 215 34.00 -11.38 8.68
CA ALA A 215 32.91 -11.74 9.60
C ALA A 215 31.59 -12.02 8.86
N GLU A 216 31.28 -11.27 7.80
CA GLU A 216 30.13 -11.55 6.93
C GLU A 216 30.32 -12.86 6.14
N ARG A 217 31.54 -13.13 5.66
CA ARG A 217 31.87 -14.39 4.97
C ARG A 217 31.72 -15.60 5.88
N GLU A 218 32.25 -15.52 7.10
CA GLU A 218 32.09 -16.53 8.16
C GLU A 218 30.61 -16.70 8.55
N THR A 219 29.82 -15.61 8.54
CA THR A 219 28.37 -15.64 8.80
C THR A 219 27.61 -16.42 7.72
N VAL A 220 27.83 -16.13 6.42
CA VAL A 220 27.14 -16.82 5.31
C VAL A 220 27.64 -18.24 5.05
N GLN A 221 28.65 -18.73 5.76
CA GLN A 221 29.04 -20.14 5.76
C GLN A 221 28.16 -21.00 6.68
N ARG A 222 27.37 -20.38 7.57
CA ARG A 222 26.43 -21.08 8.46
C ARG A 222 25.17 -21.48 7.69
N PRO A 223 24.60 -22.69 7.91
CA PRO A 223 23.49 -23.24 7.10
C PRO A 223 22.15 -22.51 7.25
N GLU A 224 22.05 -21.59 8.22
CA GLU A 224 20.87 -20.76 8.46
C GLU A 224 20.97 -19.36 7.80
N TYR A 225 22.11 -19.03 7.18
CA TYR A 225 22.39 -17.76 6.52
C TYR A 225 22.74 -17.96 5.05
N ASP A 226 22.38 -16.97 4.23
CA ASP A 226 22.73 -16.93 2.82
C ASP A 226 22.99 -15.49 2.36
N LEU A 227 23.70 -15.37 1.25
CA LEU A 227 23.83 -14.13 0.49
C LEU A 227 22.83 -14.17 -0.68
N GLN A 228 21.85 -13.28 -0.69
CA GLN A 228 20.79 -13.24 -1.70
C GLN A 228 20.85 -11.96 -2.55
N VAL A 229 20.77 -12.12 -3.87
CA VAL A 229 20.49 -10.99 -4.79
C VAL A 229 19.00 -10.80 -4.89
N TRP A 230 18.54 -9.55 -4.82
CA TRP A 230 17.13 -9.21 -4.89
C TRP A 230 16.86 -8.11 -5.91
N CYS A 231 15.65 -8.11 -6.49
CA CYS A 231 15.20 -7.11 -7.45
C CYS A 231 13.71 -6.80 -7.22
N ILE A 232 13.32 -5.54 -7.32
CA ILE A 232 11.92 -5.10 -7.26
C ILE A 232 11.60 -4.09 -8.37
N LEU A 233 10.34 -4.09 -8.82
CA LEU A 233 9.75 -3.01 -9.61
C LEU A 233 9.42 -1.83 -8.68
N VAL A 234 9.86 -0.62 -9.02
CA VAL A 234 9.74 0.54 -8.13
C VAL A 234 8.28 0.99 -7.98
N ASN A 235 7.53 1.15 -9.09
CA ASN A 235 6.10 1.48 -9.10
C ASN A 235 5.17 0.24 -9.10
N ASP A 236 5.57 -0.85 -8.44
CA ASP A 236 4.74 -2.05 -8.39
C ASP A 236 3.43 -1.82 -7.61
N LYS A 237 2.29 -2.14 -8.24
CA LYS A 237 0.96 -2.09 -7.59
C LYS A 237 0.84 -3.13 -6.48
N VAL A 238 1.65 -4.20 -6.51
CA VAL A 238 1.81 -5.14 -5.39
C VAL A 238 3.03 -4.72 -4.57
N GLN A 239 2.81 -3.98 -3.48
CA GLN A 239 3.90 -3.34 -2.75
C GLN A 239 4.97 -4.32 -2.23
N PHE A 240 4.56 -5.47 -1.70
CA PHE A 240 5.44 -6.41 -1.00
C PHE A 240 5.73 -7.66 -1.83
N ARG A 241 6.52 -7.51 -2.90
CA ARG A 241 7.07 -8.64 -3.64
C ARG A 241 8.42 -8.33 -4.27
N MET A 242 9.14 -9.41 -4.61
CA MET A 242 10.25 -9.36 -5.55
C MET A 242 9.75 -9.54 -6.98
N GLN A 243 10.39 -8.84 -7.91
CA GLN A 243 10.08 -8.92 -9.33
C GLN A 243 11.35 -8.63 -10.15
N TRP A 244 11.70 -9.52 -11.07
CA TRP A 244 12.78 -9.32 -12.05
C TRP A 244 12.30 -8.57 -13.31
N PRO A 245 13.18 -7.84 -14.02
CA PRO A 245 12.83 -7.28 -15.32
C PRO A 245 12.68 -8.36 -16.40
N GLN A 246 12.12 -7.99 -17.55
CA GLN A 246 12.17 -8.79 -18.77
C GLN A 246 13.62 -9.00 -19.23
N TYR A 247 13.90 -10.18 -19.78
CA TYR A 247 15.24 -10.60 -20.23
C TYR A 247 16.35 -10.37 -19.19
N ALA A 248 16.06 -10.61 -17.91
CA ALA A 248 17.06 -10.50 -16.84
C ALA A 248 18.15 -11.59 -16.97
N GLU A 249 19.42 -11.18 -16.95
CA GLU A 249 20.57 -12.08 -16.81
C GLU A 249 21.52 -11.55 -15.73
N LEU A 250 21.84 -12.39 -14.75
CA LEU A 250 22.66 -12.04 -13.60
C LEU A 250 24.01 -12.75 -13.68
N GLN A 251 25.09 -12.03 -13.39
CA GLN A 251 26.42 -12.61 -13.18
C GLN A 251 27.02 -12.11 -11.88
N VAL A 252 27.67 -13.01 -11.13
CA VAL A 252 28.44 -12.68 -9.93
C VAL A 252 29.83 -13.26 -10.08
N ASN A 253 30.87 -12.41 -9.98
CA ASN A 253 32.27 -12.77 -10.22
C ASN A 253 32.52 -13.47 -11.57
N GLY A 254 31.74 -13.11 -12.61
CA GLY A 254 31.79 -13.73 -13.94
C GLY A 254 31.07 -15.07 -14.06
N ILE A 255 30.51 -15.60 -12.97
CA ILE A 255 29.68 -16.81 -12.97
C ILE A 255 28.23 -16.42 -13.24
N PRO A 256 27.58 -16.96 -14.29
CA PRO A 256 26.14 -16.76 -14.52
C PRO A 256 25.30 -17.34 -13.39
N VAL A 257 24.33 -16.57 -12.91
CA VAL A 257 23.40 -16.95 -11.84
C VAL A 257 22.00 -16.98 -12.40
N ARG A 258 21.30 -18.10 -12.24
CA ARG A 258 19.93 -18.26 -12.73
C ARG A 258 18.97 -17.31 -12.00
N VAL A 259 18.30 -16.45 -12.74
CA VAL A 259 17.19 -15.59 -12.29
C VAL A 259 15.89 -15.99 -12.98
N MET A 260 14.77 -15.43 -12.54
CA MET A 260 13.47 -15.60 -13.20
C MET A 260 13.40 -14.76 -14.48
N THR A 261 13.94 -15.28 -15.58
CA THR A 261 13.86 -14.65 -16.89
C THR A 261 12.45 -14.78 -17.46
N ARG A 262 11.86 -13.65 -17.89
CA ARG A 262 10.60 -13.61 -18.65
C ARG A 262 10.87 -13.08 -20.06
N PRO A 263 10.71 -13.91 -21.10
CA PRO A 263 10.85 -13.48 -22.49
C PRO A 263 9.56 -12.82 -23.01
N GLY A 264 9.69 -12.02 -24.07
CA GLY A 264 8.58 -11.32 -24.72
C GLY A 264 7.93 -10.28 -23.82
N SER A 265 6.66 -9.95 -24.12
CA SER A 265 5.86 -8.97 -23.40
C SER A 265 5.27 -9.47 -22.07
N GLN A 266 5.64 -10.67 -21.60
CA GLN A 266 5.05 -11.26 -20.40
C GLN A 266 5.40 -10.46 -19.14
N LEU A 267 4.37 -10.03 -18.40
CA LEU A 267 4.49 -9.32 -17.13
C LEU A 267 4.14 -10.23 -15.93
N LEU A 268 4.66 -9.92 -14.75
CA LEU A 268 4.33 -10.63 -13.52
C LEU A 268 2.94 -10.20 -13.01
N GLY A 269 1.92 -11.01 -13.27
CA GLY A 269 0.53 -10.76 -12.83
C GLY A 269 0.41 -10.61 -11.29
N ILE A 270 -0.72 -10.08 -10.81
CA ILE A 270 -0.93 -9.68 -9.40
C ILE A 270 -0.64 -10.79 -8.36
N ASN A 271 -0.83 -12.05 -8.74
CA ASN A 271 -0.60 -13.21 -7.88
C ASN A 271 0.80 -13.82 -8.01
N GLY A 272 1.59 -13.36 -8.98
CA GLY A 272 2.96 -13.79 -9.21
C GLY A 272 3.94 -13.18 -8.20
N ARG A 273 4.93 -13.97 -7.80
CA ARG A 273 6.04 -13.62 -6.92
C ARG A 273 7.28 -14.30 -7.49
N ASP A 274 8.36 -13.55 -7.72
CA ASP A 274 9.65 -14.15 -8.03
C ASP A 274 10.45 -14.39 -6.75
N ASP A 275 11.49 -15.22 -6.83
CA ASP A 275 12.48 -15.43 -5.77
C ASP A 275 13.79 -14.69 -6.09
N GLY A 276 14.65 -14.52 -5.07
CA GLY A 276 16.00 -14.00 -5.23
C GLY A 276 17.03 -15.14 -5.21
N PRO A 277 17.95 -15.24 -6.20
CA PRO A 277 18.93 -16.30 -6.20
C PRO A 277 19.94 -16.13 -5.06
N LEU A 278 20.33 -17.26 -4.50
CA LEU A 278 21.38 -17.36 -3.50
C LEU A 278 22.74 -17.40 -4.22
N VAL A 279 23.64 -16.52 -3.82
CA VAL A 279 24.96 -16.29 -4.46
C VAL A 279 26.13 -16.52 -3.49
N THR A 280 25.85 -17.18 -2.36
CA THR A 280 26.81 -17.56 -1.32
C THR A 280 28.00 -18.35 -1.87
N THR A 281 27.76 -19.22 -2.86
CA THR A 281 28.76 -20.12 -3.46
C THR A 281 29.65 -19.46 -4.50
N CYS A 282 29.14 -18.48 -5.26
CA CYS A 282 29.91 -17.71 -6.24
C CYS A 282 30.53 -16.42 -5.68
N SER A 283 30.38 -16.16 -4.38
CA SER A 283 30.94 -14.99 -3.69
C SER A 283 32.12 -15.35 -2.77
N ARG A 284 33.03 -14.40 -2.58
CA ARG A 284 34.28 -14.51 -1.80
C ARG A 284 34.43 -13.39 -0.78
N GLU A 285 35.34 -13.54 0.16
CA GLU A 285 35.79 -12.43 1.02
C GLU A 285 36.41 -11.29 0.18
N GLY A 286 36.24 -10.05 0.63
CA GLY A 286 36.71 -8.87 -0.09
C GLY A 286 35.77 -8.45 -1.22
N ILE A 287 36.34 -7.98 -2.33
CA ILE A 287 35.59 -7.37 -3.43
C ILE A 287 35.02 -8.45 -4.37
N ASN A 288 33.70 -8.36 -4.56
CA ASN A 288 32.91 -9.15 -5.50
C ASN A 288 32.35 -8.22 -6.59
N LYS A 289 32.31 -8.70 -7.84
CA LYS A 289 31.65 -8.00 -8.97
C LYS A 289 30.26 -8.60 -9.18
N ILE A 290 29.27 -7.74 -9.41
CA ILE A 290 27.92 -8.12 -9.84
C ILE A 290 27.57 -7.35 -11.12
N SER A 291 26.97 -8.05 -12.08
CA SER A 291 26.47 -7.49 -13.33
C SER A 291 25.06 -8.00 -13.57
N LEU A 292 24.13 -7.11 -13.90
CA LEU A 292 22.74 -7.46 -14.20
C LEU A 292 22.33 -6.78 -15.50
N SER A 293 22.06 -7.58 -16.53
CA SER A 293 21.50 -7.15 -17.81
C SER A 293 19.97 -7.25 -17.77
N ARG A 294 19.29 -6.44 -18.60
CA ARG A 294 17.84 -6.49 -18.80
C ARG A 294 17.41 -5.86 -20.13
N VAL A 295 16.20 -6.19 -20.59
CA VAL A 295 15.48 -5.46 -21.64
C VAL A 295 14.07 -5.15 -21.13
N ASP A 296 13.91 -4.05 -20.39
CA ASP A 296 12.63 -3.66 -19.77
C ASP A 296 12.57 -2.14 -19.57
N ALA A 297 11.52 -1.50 -20.10
CA ALA A 297 11.34 -0.05 -20.03
C ALA A 297 10.97 0.46 -18.62
N ARG A 298 10.48 -0.41 -17.72
CA ARG A 298 10.01 0.02 -16.39
C ARG A 298 11.17 0.28 -15.44
N THR A 299 10.92 1.01 -14.36
CA THR A 299 11.96 1.33 -13.37
C THR A 299 12.08 0.22 -12.32
N PHE A 300 13.22 -0.48 -12.32
CA PHE A 300 13.57 -1.46 -11.29
C PHE A 300 14.73 -0.96 -10.41
N CYS A 301 14.90 -1.59 -9.26
CA CYS A 301 16.15 -1.54 -8.50
C CYS A 301 16.50 -2.91 -7.94
N PHE A 302 17.80 -3.16 -7.75
CA PHE A 302 18.32 -4.43 -7.23
C PHE A 302 19.39 -4.20 -6.16
N GLY A 303 19.74 -5.24 -5.41
CA GLY A 303 20.80 -5.18 -4.42
C GLY A 303 21.22 -6.57 -3.93
N VAL A 304 22.09 -6.59 -2.93
CA VAL A 304 22.61 -7.82 -2.32
C VAL A 304 22.44 -7.71 -0.81
N ARG A 305 21.84 -8.74 -0.20
CA ARG A 305 21.59 -8.81 1.24
C ARG A 305 22.10 -10.11 1.84
N ILE A 306 22.54 -10.05 3.10
CA ILE A 306 22.77 -11.23 3.93
C ILE A 306 21.47 -11.53 4.65
N VAL A 307 20.90 -12.70 4.38
CA VAL A 307 19.63 -13.15 4.95
C VAL A 307 19.84 -14.28 5.94
N ARG A 308 19.04 -14.28 7.01
CA ARG A 308 18.85 -15.43 7.90
C ARG A 308 17.50 -16.08 7.60
N ARG A 309 17.44 -17.39 7.47
CA ARG A 309 16.19 -18.14 7.29
C ARG A 309 15.41 -18.24 8.62
N ARG A 310 14.10 -18.02 8.56
CA ARG A 310 13.15 -18.37 9.64
C ARG A 310 12.51 -19.73 9.39
N THR A 311 12.20 -20.45 10.45
CA THR A 311 11.33 -21.64 10.43
C THR A 311 9.85 -21.23 10.42
N VAL A 312 8.93 -22.15 10.09
CA VAL A 312 7.48 -21.91 10.19
C VAL A 312 7.06 -21.46 11.61
N PRO A 313 7.48 -22.12 12.71
CA PRO A 313 7.23 -21.62 14.07
C PRO A 313 7.73 -20.19 14.32
N GLN A 314 8.88 -19.81 13.77
CA GLN A 314 9.43 -18.45 13.91
C GLN A 314 8.69 -17.39 13.09
N VAL A 315 7.92 -17.79 12.06
CA VAL A 315 7.01 -16.89 11.34
C VAL A 315 5.66 -16.82 12.03
N LEU A 316 5.14 -17.95 12.54
CA LEU A 316 3.93 -18.01 13.35
C LEU A 316 4.05 -17.14 14.61
N SER A 317 5.22 -17.11 15.27
CA SER A 317 5.48 -16.25 16.44
C SER A 317 5.53 -14.75 16.15
N LEU A 318 5.42 -14.33 14.89
CA LEU A 318 5.29 -12.91 14.50
C LEU A 318 3.82 -12.49 14.35
N ILE A 319 2.89 -13.46 14.30
CA ILE A 319 1.46 -13.22 14.19
C ILE A 319 0.94 -12.93 15.61
N PRO A 320 0.13 -11.88 15.81
CA PRO A 320 -0.43 -11.57 17.12
C PRO A 320 -1.15 -12.76 17.74
N LYS A 321 -0.97 -12.96 19.04
CA LYS A 321 -1.76 -13.94 19.80
C LYS A 321 -3.23 -13.52 19.82
N GLU A 322 -4.12 -14.44 20.18
CA GLU A 322 -5.57 -14.21 20.17
C GLU A 322 -5.98 -12.92 20.92
N GLY A 323 -5.46 -12.72 22.15
CA GLY A 323 -5.72 -11.50 22.95
C GLY A 323 -4.98 -10.22 22.50
N GLU A 324 -4.13 -10.31 21.47
CA GLU A 324 -3.42 -9.17 20.86
C GLU A 324 -4.07 -8.74 19.52
N GLY A 325 -5.10 -9.46 19.07
CA GLY A 325 -5.77 -9.29 17.77
C GLY A 325 -7.06 -8.46 17.83
N GLU A 326 -8.13 -9.03 17.28
CA GLU A 326 -9.52 -8.53 17.39
C GLU A 326 -10.11 -9.02 18.71
N SER A 327 -11.01 -8.24 19.35
CA SER A 327 -11.73 -8.73 20.54
C SER A 327 -12.75 -9.81 20.17
N PHE A 328 -13.18 -10.62 21.15
CA PHE A 328 -14.25 -11.60 20.91
C PHE A 328 -15.57 -10.88 20.56
N GLU A 329 -15.82 -9.73 21.18
CA GLU A 329 -16.97 -8.85 20.96
C GLU A 329 -17.01 -8.31 19.52
N ASP A 330 -15.87 -7.83 19.01
CA ASP A 330 -15.73 -7.34 17.63
C ASP A 330 -15.89 -8.48 16.61
N ALA A 331 -15.30 -9.64 16.88
CA ALA A 331 -15.45 -10.83 16.05
C ALA A 331 -16.91 -11.30 16.00
N LEU A 332 -17.60 -11.34 17.15
CA LEU A 332 -19.02 -11.65 17.24
C LEU A 332 -19.88 -10.61 16.49
N ALA A 333 -19.57 -9.32 16.61
CA ALA A 333 -20.25 -8.25 15.88
C ALA A 333 -20.03 -8.34 14.36
N ARG A 334 -18.84 -8.75 13.91
CA ARG A 334 -18.55 -9.07 12.50
C ARG A 334 -19.34 -10.28 12.02
N VAL A 335 -19.35 -11.38 12.77
CA VAL A 335 -20.14 -12.59 12.42
C VAL A 335 -21.62 -12.25 12.31
N ARG A 336 -22.20 -11.54 13.28
CA ARG A 336 -23.60 -11.07 13.25
C ARG A 336 -23.90 -10.23 12.01
N ARG A 337 -23.02 -9.31 11.62
CA ARG A 337 -23.18 -8.52 10.37
C ARG A 337 -23.17 -9.39 9.11
N CYS A 338 -22.31 -10.41 9.04
CA CYS A 338 -22.29 -11.35 7.92
C CYS A 338 -23.55 -12.24 7.86
N LEU A 339 -24.19 -12.54 8.99
CA LEU A 339 -25.43 -13.32 9.05
C LEU A 339 -26.66 -12.49 8.64
N GLY A 340 -26.72 -11.22 9.05
CA GLY A 340 -27.79 -10.28 8.69
C GLY A 340 -27.74 -9.75 7.25
N GLY A 341 -27.18 -10.51 6.30
CA GLY A 341 -27.13 -10.17 4.88
C GLY A 341 -26.15 -9.05 4.47
N GLY A 342 -25.53 -8.34 5.42
CA GLY A 342 -24.69 -7.17 5.18
C GLY A 342 -23.37 -7.47 4.47
N GLY A 343 -23.38 -7.40 3.14
CA GLY A 343 -22.18 -7.37 2.31
C GLY A 343 -21.44 -6.03 2.42
N ALA A 344 -20.12 -6.03 2.18
CA ALA A 344 -19.32 -4.80 2.25
C ALA A 344 -19.61 -3.77 1.13
N THR A 345 -20.53 -4.09 0.22
CA THR A 345 -21.07 -3.22 -0.84
C THR A 345 -22.40 -2.55 -0.46
N ASP A 346 -22.98 -2.90 0.69
CA ASP A 346 -24.31 -2.46 1.04
C ASP A 346 -24.29 -1.01 1.51
N ASN A 347 -24.60 -0.13 0.55
CA ASN A 347 -25.16 1.18 0.83
C ASN A 347 -26.37 0.98 1.75
N ALA A 348 -26.35 1.60 2.94
CA ALA A 348 -27.47 1.62 3.88
C ALA A 348 -28.60 2.52 3.37
N ASP A 349 -29.22 2.12 2.25
CA ASP A 349 -30.27 2.82 1.49
C ASP A 349 -31.00 1.81 0.56
N SER A 350 -31.16 0.55 1.00
CA SER A 350 -32.01 -0.44 0.31
C SER A 350 -33.25 -0.71 1.14
N ASP A 351 -34.29 0.10 0.92
CA ASP A 351 -35.65 -0.12 1.46
C ASP A 351 -36.24 -1.40 0.84
N SER A 352 -35.89 -2.54 1.44
CA SER A 352 -36.53 -3.82 1.18
C SER A 352 -36.84 -4.45 2.52
N ASP A 353 -38.13 -4.58 2.83
CA ASP A 353 -38.68 -5.21 4.04
C ASP A 353 -38.47 -6.74 4.08
N LEU A 354 -37.36 -7.23 3.50
CA LEU A 354 -36.84 -8.58 3.67
C LEU A 354 -35.69 -8.55 4.68
N GLU A 355 -36.03 -8.35 5.96
CA GLU A 355 -35.21 -8.95 7.03
C GLU A 355 -35.27 -10.47 6.84
N VAL A 356 -34.25 -11.03 6.16
CA VAL A 356 -34.06 -12.49 6.10
C VAL A 356 -33.57 -12.93 7.48
N VAL A 357 -34.52 -13.15 8.39
CA VAL A 357 -34.29 -13.69 9.73
C VAL A 357 -33.76 -15.12 9.60
N THR A 358 -32.44 -15.25 9.49
CA THR A 358 -31.77 -16.55 9.50
C THR A 358 -31.69 -17.07 10.94
N GLU A 359 -32.64 -17.94 11.32
CA GLU A 359 -32.66 -18.56 12.65
C GLU A 359 -31.36 -19.33 12.97
N SER A 360 -30.73 -19.91 11.94
CA SER A 360 -29.41 -20.52 12.03
C SER A 360 -28.68 -20.50 10.68
N VAL A 361 -27.34 -20.57 10.72
CA VAL A 361 -26.49 -20.70 9.53
C VAL A 361 -25.43 -21.76 9.79
N THR A 362 -25.39 -22.77 8.92
CA THR A 362 -24.37 -23.83 8.96
C THR A 362 -23.03 -23.30 8.46
N VAL A 363 -22.00 -23.39 9.30
CA VAL A 363 -20.62 -22.99 8.96
C VAL A 363 -19.71 -24.20 8.79
N ASN A 364 -18.87 -24.19 7.76
CA ASN A 364 -17.91 -25.27 7.51
C ASN A 364 -16.60 -24.98 8.27
N LEU A 365 -16.23 -25.87 9.20
CA LEU A 365 -14.98 -25.77 9.97
C LEU A 365 -13.76 -26.40 9.27
N ARG A 366 -13.90 -26.83 8.01
CA ARG A 366 -12.77 -27.31 7.19
C ARG A 366 -12.00 -26.13 6.61
N CYS A 367 -10.68 -26.19 6.68
CA CYS A 367 -9.77 -25.26 6.03
C CYS A 367 -9.92 -25.33 4.50
N PRO A 368 -10.10 -24.21 3.78
CA PRO A 368 -10.19 -24.21 2.32
C PRO A 368 -8.87 -24.63 1.64
N ASN A 369 -7.73 -24.56 2.34
CA ASN A 369 -6.43 -24.92 1.78
C ASN A 369 -6.08 -26.42 1.91
N SER A 370 -6.52 -27.10 2.98
CA SER A 370 -6.17 -28.50 3.26
C SER A 370 -7.36 -29.46 3.27
N GLY A 371 -8.60 -28.97 3.26
CA GLY A 371 -9.82 -29.80 3.37
C GLY A 371 -10.05 -30.45 4.74
N SER A 372 -9.08 -30.36 5.65
CA SER A 372 -9.12 -30.86 7.03
C SER A 372 -9.79 -29.86 7.99
N ARG A 373 -10.27 -30.32 9.15
CA ARG A 373 -10.77 -29.42 10.23
C ARG A 373 -9.67 -28.44 10.64
N MET A 374 -9.99 -27.15 10.72
CA MET A 374 -9.09 -26.12 11.23
C MET A 374 -8.70 -26.41 12.69
N ARG A 375 -7.41 -26.26 13.01
CA ARG A 375 -6.88 -26.35 14.38
C ARG A 375 -6.75 -24.97 15.01
N ILE A 376 -6.25 -24.00 14.23
CA ILE A 376 -6.13 -22.60 14.63
C ILE A 376 -6.84 -21.76 13.56
N ALA A 377 -7.94 -21.11 13.93
CA ALA A 377 -8.71 -20.29 12.99
C ALA A 377 -7.95 -18.99 12.68
N GLY A 378 -7.34 -18.92 11.50
CA GLY A 378 -6.65 -17.76 10.97
C GLY A 378 -7.52 -16.94 10.03
N ARG A 379 -7.34 -15.62 10.05
CA ARG A 379 -7.88 -14.68 9.07
C ARG A 379 -6.95 -13.49 8.86
N PHE A 380 -7.26 -12.65 7.88
CA PHE A 380 -6.64 -11.33 7.76
C PHE A 380 -7.55 -10.26 8.37
N LYS A 381 -6.98 -9.30 9.10
CA LYS A 381 -7.70 -8.18 9.75
C LYS A 381 -8.61 -7.38 8.78
N PRO A 382 -8.21 -7.07 7.54
CA PRO A 382 -9.08 -6.35 6.59
C PRO A 382 -10.16 -7.22 5.93
N CYS A 383 -10.22 -8.53 6.17
CA CYS A 383 -11.22 -9.40 5.57
C CYS A 383 -12.61 -9.17 6.17
N VAL A 384 -13.55 -8.77 5.32
CA VAL A 384 -14.96 -8.51 5.67
C VAL A 384 -15.84 -9.77 5.70
N HIS A 385 -15.31 -10.92 5.29
CA HIS A 385 -16.05 -12.19 5.30
C HIS A 385 -16.04 -12.88 6.66
N MET A 386 -17.03 -13.76 6.87
CA MET A 386 -17.14 -14.60 8.06
C MET A 386 -16.10 -15.72 8.11
N GLY A 387 -15.78 -16.34 6.96
CA GLY A 387 -14.96 -17.57 6.92
C GLY A 387 -13.51 -17.38 7.40
N CYS A 388 -12.93 -18.47 7.92
CA CYS A 388 -11.54 -18.58 8.34
C CYS A 388 -10.79 -19.67 7.55
N PHE A 389 -9.47 -19.75 7.73
CA PHE A 389 -8.62 -20.82 7.24
C PHE A 389 -7.69 -21.31 8.35
N ASP A 390 -7.12 -22.51 8.24
CA ASP A 390 -6.15 -22.99 9.23
C ASP A 390 -4.84 -22.19 9.11
N LEU A 391 -4.43 -21.56 10.21
CA LEU A 391 -3.33 -20.59 10.24
C LEU A 391 -1.96 -21.26 9.97
N GLU A 392 -1.72 -22.42 10.59
CA GLU A 392 -0.48 -23.19 10.45
C GLU A 392 -0.33 -23.68 9.00
N THR A 393 -1.36 -24.36 8.47
CA THR A 393 -1.47 -24.76 7.06
C THR A 393 -1.18 -23.59 6.10
N PHE A 394 -1.76 -22.42 6.36
CA PHE A 394 -1.61 -21.26 5.49
C PHE A 394 -0.16 -20.73 5.48
N VAL A 395 0.50 -20.66 6.63
CA VAL A 395 1.91 -20.22 6.72
C VAL A 395 2.85 -21.26 6.07
N GLU A 396 2.61 -22.56 6.25
CA GLU A 396 3.38 -23.63 5.60
C GLU A 396 3.31 -23.57 4.07
N LEU A 397 2.10 -23.41 3.50
CA LEU A 397 1.91 -23.26 2.06
C LEU A 397 2.60 -21.99 1.52
N ASN A 398 2.61 -20.93 2.32
CA ASN A 398 3.27 -19.67 1.97
C ASN A 398 4.79 -19.75 2.04
N GLN A 399 5.39 -20.67 2.81
CA GLN A 399 6.84 -20.90 2.77
C GLN A 399 7.33 -21.31 1.37
N ARG A 400 6.49 -22.00 0.61
CA ARG A 400 6.82 -22.45 -0.75
C ARG A 400 6.35 -21.45 -1.80
N SER A 401 5.07 -21.06 -1.74
CA SER A 401 4.42 -20.25 -2.77
C SER A 401 4.64 -18.74 -2.64
N ARG A 402 4.96 -18.25 -1.43
CA ARG A 402 5.07 -16.81 -1.07
C ARG A 402 3.82 -15.98 -1.40
N LYS A 403 2.69 -16.66 -1.60
CA LYS A 403 1.45 -16.10 -2.13
C LYS A 403 0.47 -15.78 -0.99
N TRP A 404 0.73 -14.66 -0.31
CA TRP A 404 -0.07 -14.12 0.80
C TRP A 404 -1.45 -13.59 0.34
N GLN A 405 -2.22 -14.42 -0.34
CA GLN A 405 -3.58 -14.17 -0.80
C GLN A 405 -4.57 -14.90 0.11
N CYS A 406 -5.61 -14.21 0.56
CA CYS A 406 -6.68 -14.85 1.32
C CYS A 406 -7.39 -15.92 0.45
N PRO A 407 -7.54 -17.17 0.91
CA PRO A 407 -8.20 -18.23 0.14
C PRO A 407 -9.72 -18.05 0.00
N ILE A 408 -10.31 -17.04 0.64
CA ILE A 408 -11.75 -16.79 0.66
C ILE A 408 -12.11 -15.58 -0.22
N CYS A 409 -11.56 -14.40 0.05
CA CYS A 409 -11.83 -13.20 -0.78
C CYS A 409 -10.82 -12.94 -1.90
N LEU A 410 -9.77 -13.76 -2.02
CA LEU A 410 -8.73 -13.63 -3.05
C LEU A 410 -7.96 -12.28 -3.07
N ASN A 411 -8.09 -11.47 -2.02
CA ASN A 411 -7.26 -10.27 -1.83
C ASN A 411 -5.85 -10.64 -1.37
N ASN A 412 -4.86 -9.86 -1.81
CA ASN A 412 -3.47 -9.96 -1.37
C ASN A 412 -3.26 -9.11 -0.11
N TYR A 413 -2.52 -9.64 0.86
CA TYR A 413 -2.23 -9.03 2.16
C TYR A 413 -0.77 -9.28 2.56
N SER A 414 -0.31 -8.65 3.64
CA SER A 414 1.00 -8.94 4.26
C SER A 414 0.85 -9.85 5.50
N LEU A 415 1.97 -10.39 6.00
CA LEU A 415 2.00 -11.13 7.27
C LEU A 415 1.44 -10.29 8.44
N GLU A 416 1.69 -8.98 8.46
CA GLU A 416 1.24 -8.07 9.52
C GLU A 416 -0.28 -7.86 9.54
N ASN A 417 -1.00 -8.38 8.54
CA ASN A 417 -2.45 -8.42 8.51
C ASN A 417 -3.03 -9.74 9.04
N LEU A 418 -2.24 -10.80 9.23
CA LEU A 418 -2.73 -12.06 9.80
C LEU A 418 -3.03 -11.93 11.29
N MET A 419 -4.04 -12.66 11.74
CA MET A 419 -4.48 -12.76 13.12
C MET A 419 -5.22 -14.08 13.36
N ILE A 420 -5.29 -14.50 14.61
CA ILE A 420 -6.21 -15.56 15.07
C ILE A 420 -7.62 -14.94 15.18
N ASP A 421 -8.64 -15.60 14.64
CA ASP A 421 -10.05 -15.22 14.79
C ASP A 421 -10.58 -15.76 16.13
N PRO A 422 -10.85 -14.91 17.15
CA PRO A 422 -11.22 -15.41 18.48
C PRO A 422 -12.58 -16.11 18.51
N TYR A 423 -13.49 -15.81 17.58
CA TYR A 423 -14.80 -16.43 17.53
C TYR A 423 -14.70 -17.85 16.98
N PHE A 424 -14.09 -18.03 15.81
CA PHE A 424 -13.92 -19.35 15.21
C PHE A 424 -12.86 -20.18 15.91
N ASN A 425 -11.81 -19.58 16.49
CA ASN A 425 -10.78 -20.32 17.23
C ASN A 425 -11.37 -21.03 18.45
N ARG A 426 -12.25 -20.32 19.18
CA ARG A 426 -13.05 -20.88 20.28
C ARG A 426 -13.92 -22.05 19.84
N ILE A 427 -14.56 -21.97 18.67
CA ILE A 427 -15.37 -23.08 18.11
C ILE A 427 -14.50 -24.27 17.67
N THR A 428 -13.32 -24.01 17.09
CA THR A 428 -12.41 -25.10 16.68
C THR A 428 -11.75 -25.82 17.85
N SER A 429 -11.68 -25.19 19.02
CA SER A 429 -11.18 -25.78 20.28
C SER A 429 -12.23 -26.59 21.08
N LEU A 430 -13.48 -26.69 20.60
CA LEU A 430 -14.53 -27.58 21.14
C LEU A 430 -14.47 -28.99 20.52
#